data_AF-A0A7Y5DGF7-F1
#
_entry.id   AF-A0A7Y5DGF7-F1
#
_cell.length_a   1.000
_cell.length_b   1.000
_cell.length_c   1.000
_cell.angle_alpha   90.00
_cell.angle_beta   90.00
_cell.angle_gamma   90.00
#
_symmetry.space_group_name_H-M   'P 1'
#
loop_
_entity.id
_entity.type
_entity.pdbx_description
1 polymer ?
#
loop_
_entity_poly.entity_id
_entity_poly.type
_entity_poly.pdbx_seq_one_letter_code
_entity_poly.pdbx_strand_id
1 'polypeptide(L)'
;MRKPNQITVDRALLLYVLHLAEPHGLLSDVKLQQLCFLCELQMFGKGFKGFHFEFFRFAYGAFSKDLDNDLTSLRRKERVENFTLSDQAREEAIP
;
A
#
# COMPACT_ATOMS: atom_id res chain seq x y z
N MET A 1 17.32 -4.94 0.34
CA MET A 1 16.63 -4.39 1.53
C MET A 1 16.33 -2.91 1.29
N ARG A 2 15.08 -2.47 1.46
CA ARG A 2 14.65 -1.09 1.21
C ARG A 2 15.28 -0.11 2.22
N LYS A 3 15.64 1.09 1.76
CA LYS A 3 16.18 2.18 2.60
C LYS A 3 15.07 2.85 3.42
N PRO A 4 15.38 3.49 4.57
CA PRO A 4 14.37 4.13 5.41
C PRO A 4 13.47 5.14 4.68
N ASN A 5 14.05 5.97 3.80
CA ASN A 5 13.29 6.93 3.00
C ASN A 5 12.35 6.25 1.99
N GLN A 6 12.74 5.11 1.43
CA GLN A 6 11.89 4.32 0.52
C GLN A 6 10.71 3.73 1.28
N ILE A 7 10.93 3.21 2.49
CA ILE A 7 9.87 2.71 3.36
C ILE A 7 8.85 3.81 3.68
N THR A 8 9.31 5.03 3.98
CA THR A 8 8.41 6.16 4.22
C THR A 8 7.58 6.50 2.99
N VAL A 9 8.20 6.57 1.81
CA VAL A 9 7.49 6.84 0.54
C VAL A 9 6.48 5.74 0.24
N ASP A 10 6.86 4.46 0.37
CA ASP A 10 6.00 3.33 0.10
C ASP A 10 4.76 3.33 1.01
N ARG A 11 4.94 3.65 2.30
CA ARG A 11 3.82 3.76 3.25
C ARG A 11 2.91 4.94 2.94
N ALA A 12 3.46 6.08 2.53
CA ALA A 12 2.67 7.23 2.12
C ALA A 12 1.83 6.92 0.86
N LEU A 13 2.44 6.31 -0.15
CA LEU A 13 1.72 5.83 -1.35
C LEU A 13 0.68 4.77 -1.01
N LEU A 14 0.98 3.87 -0.07
CA LEU A 14 0.04 2.84 0.37
C LEU A 14 -1.20 3.44 1.03
N LEU A 15 -1.02 4.41 1.95
CA LEU A 15 -2.13 5.14 2.57
C LEU A 15 -2.97 5.88 1.51
N TYR A 16 -2.32 6.49 0.51
CA TYR A 16 -3.02 7.15 -0.59
C TYR A 16 -3.83 6.16 -1.44
N VAL A 17 -3.28 4.99 -1.77
CA VAL A 17 -4.00 3.93 -2.47
C VAL A 17 -5.22 3.46 -1.67
N LEU A 18 -5.07 3.23 -0.36
CA LEU A 18 -6.18 2.83 0.51
C LEU A 18 -7.29 3.89 0.55
N HIS A 19 -6.91 5.17 0.68
CA HIS A 19 -7.86 6.28 0.64
C HIS A 19 -8.65 6.36 -0.67
N LEU A 20 -7.97 6.22 -1.82
CA LEU A 20 -8.63 6.23 -3.12
C LEU A 20 -9.49 4.97 -3.35
N ALA A 21 -9.08 3.83 -2.80
CA ALA A 21 -9.77 2.56 -3.01
C ALA A 21 -10.95 2.34 -2.04
N GLU A 22 -11.00 3.07 -0.93
CA GLU A 22 -12.05 2.96 0.09
C GLU A 22 -13.47 3.05 -0.49
N PRO A 23 -13.84 4.04 -1.33
CA PRO A 23 -15.18 4.12 -1.92
C PRO A 23 -15.54 2.93 -2.84
N HIS A 24 -14.53 2.18 -3.29
CA HIS A 24 -14.69 1.06 -4.21
C HIS A 24 -14.74 -0.31 -3.49
N GLY A 25 -14.67 -0.32 -2.16
CA GLY A 25 -14.77 -1.55 -1.37
C GLY A 25 -13.57 -2.47 -1.61
N LEU A 26 -12.36 -2.01 -1.29
CA LEU A 26 -11.19 -2.88 -1.23
C LEU A 26 -11.28 -3.76 0.02
N LEU A 27 -11.44 -5.08 -0.16
CA LEU A 27 -11.86 -5.98 0.94
C LEU A 27 -10.84 -7.06 1.35
N SER A 28 -9.66 -7.14 0.72
CA SER A 28 -8.71 -8.20 1.08
C SER A 28 -7.26 -7.87 0.78
N ASP A 29 -6.36 -8.50 1.54
CA ASP A 29 -4.91 -8.36 1.36
C ASP A 29 -4.50 -8.80 -0.05
N VAL A 30 -5.12 -9.86 -0.60
CA VAL A 30 -4.87 -10.33 -1.97
C VAL A 30 -5.24 -9.26 -3.01
N LYS A 31 -6.40 -8.61 -2.86
CA LYS A 31 -6.82 -7.55 -3.79
C LYS A 31 -5.89 -6.34 -3.70
N LEU A 32 -5.46 -5.97 -2.49
CA LEU A 32 -4.51 -4.89 -2.28
C LEU A 32 -3.13 -5.20 -2.91
N GLN A 33 -2.63 -6.43 -2.73
CA GLN A 33 -1.39 -6.90 -3.36
C GLN A 33 -1.45 -6.77 -4.89
N GLN A 34 -2.54 -7.25 -5.50
CA GLN A 34 -2.77 -7.16 -6.94
C GLN A 34 -2.91 -5.70 -7.41
N LEU A 35 -3.64 -4.86 -6.66
CA LEU A 35 -3.82 -3.44 -7.00
C LEU A 35 -2.48 -2.70 -6.98
N CYS A 36 -1.70 -2.83 -5.90
CA CYS A 36 -0.39 -2.17 -5.80
C CYS A 36 0.58 -2.67 -6.89
N PHE A 37 0.54 -3.95 -7.24
CA PHE A 37 1.31 -4.49 -8.36
C PHE A 37 0.90 -3.85 -9.70
N LEU A 38 -0.40 -3.73 -9.98
CA LEU A 38 -0.90 -3.09 -11.20
C LEU A 38 -0.54 -1.60 -11.26
N CYS A 39 -0.61 -0.89 -10.13
CA CYS A 39 -0.15 0.49 -10.02
C CYS A 39 1.33 0.60 -10.41
N GLU A 40 2.19 -0.29 -9.87
CA GLU A 40 3.61 -0.30 -10.19
C GLU A 40 3.87 -0.58 -11.68
N LEU A 41 3.18 -1.58 -12.26
CA LEU A 41 3.28 -1.85 -13.70
C LEU A 41 2.88 -0.64 -14.55
N GLN A 42 1.81 0.06 -14.18
CA GLN A 42 1.34 1.23 -14.92
C GLN A 42 2.31 2.41 -14.80
N MET A 43 2.89 2.63 -13.62
CA MET A 43 3.90 3.68 -13.40
C MET A 43 5.20 3.38 -14.15
N PHE A 44 5.66 2.12 -14.09
CA PHE A 44 6.83 1.65 -14.81
C PHE A 44 6.68 1.87 -16.33
N GLY A 45 5.51 1.51 -16.90
CA GLY A 45 5.22 1.73 -18.33
C GLY A 45 5.23 3.21 -18.75
N LYS A 46 5.09 4.14 -17.79
CA LYS A 46 5.17 5.59 -18.00
C LYS A 46 6.52 6.20 -17.62
N GLY A 47 7.49 5.39 -17.19
CA GLY A 47 8.80 5.86 -16.72
C GLY A 47 8.77 6.56 -15.35
N PHE A 48 7.70 6.40 -14.58
CA PHE A 48 7.61 6.91 -13.21
C PHE A 48 8.11 5.85 -12.23
N LYS A 49 8.81 6.31 -11.20
CA LYS A 49 9.21 5.47 -10.08
C LYS A 49 8.09 5.45 -9.04
N GLY A 50 7.50 4.27 -8.84
CA GLY A 50 6.41 4.06 -7.90
C GLY A 50 6.87 3.48 -6.56
N PHE A 51 6.25 2.38 -6.19
CA PHE A 51 6.58 1.62 -4.99
C PHE A 51 7.96 0.97 -5.12
N HIS A 52 8.63 0.77 -3.98
CA HIS A 52 9.90 0.02 -3.92
C HIS A 52 9.69 -1.44 -3.51
N PHE A 53 8.47 -1.96 -3.62
CA PHE A 53 8.12 -3.33 -3.28
C PHE A 53 8.72 -4.33 -4.26
N GLU A 54 9.38 -5.36 -3.73
CA GLU A 54 9.76 -6.52 -4.53
C GLU A 54 8.54 -7.45 -4.66
N PHE A 55 8.04 -7.61 -5.88
CA PHE A 55 6.94 -8.52 -6.19
C PHE A 55 7.47 -9.83 -6.78
N PHE A 56 6.85 -10.95 -6.37
CA PHE A 56 7.06 -12.26 -6.95
C PHE A 56 5.73 -12.97 -7.20
N ARG A 57 5.76 -13.99 -8.05
CA ARG A 57 4.58 -14.82 -8.34
C ARG A 57 4.34 -15.77 -7.18
N PHE A 58 3.13 -15.74 -6.62
CA PHE A 58 2.66 -16.63 -5.58
C PHE A 58 1.37 -17.35 -6.00
N ALA A 59 0.81 -18.21 -5.14
CA ALA A 59 -0.31 -19.09 -5.47
C ALA A 59 -1.53 -18.38 -6.08
N TYR A 60 -1.78 -17.12 -5.68
CA TYR A 60 -2.94 -16.33 -6.11
C TYR A 60 -2.58 -15.05 -6.87
N GLY A 61 -1.36 -14.96 -7.40
CA GLY A 61 -0.89 -13.82 -8.19
C GLY A 61 0.33 -13.12 -7.61
N ALA A 62 0.50 -11.85 -7.95
CA ALA A 62 1.63 -11.04 -7.45
C ALA A 62 1.52 -10.86 -5.93
N PHE A 63 2.64 -11.05 -5.24
CA PHE A 63 2.76 -10.85 -3.82
C PHE A 63 4.06 -10.13 -3.49
N SER A 64 4.00 -9.23 -2.53
CA SER A 64 5.16 -8.59 -1.93
C SER A 64 5.11 -8.73 -0.41
N LYS A 65 6.17 -9.30 0.16
CA LYS A 65 6.37 -9.36 1.61
C LYS A 65 6.55 -7.96 2.20
N ASP A 66 7.09 -7.03 1.41
CA ASP A 66 7.29 -5.64 1.81
C ASP A 66 5.96 -4.91 2.05
N LEU A 67 5.01 -5.06 1.12
CA LEU A 67 3.66 -4.51 1.26
C LEU A 67 2.96 -5.07 2.50
N ASP A 68 3.03 -6.39 2.70
CA ASP A 68 2.40 -7.08 3.82
C ASP A 68 2.95 -6.60 5.18
N ASN A 69 4.27 -6.45 5.28
CA ASN A 69 4.93 -5.90 6.46
C ASN A 69 4.54 -4.45 6.73
N ASP A 70 4.46 -3.62 5.68
CA ASP A 70 4.11 -2.21 5.83
C ASP A 70 2.64 -2.01 6.21
N LEU A 71 1.73 -2.78 5.61
CA LEU A 71 0.33 -2.80 5.99
C LEU A 71 0.15 -3.24 7.46
N THR A 72 0.85 -4.30 7.86
CA THR A 72 0.87 -4.77 9.26
C THR A 72 1.41 -3.70 10.20
N SER A 73 2.47 -2.99 9.82
CA SER A 73 3.03 -1.90 10.62
C SER A 73 2.07 -0.71 10.73
N LEU A 74 1.28 -0.40 9.70
CA LEU A 74 0.30 0.67 9.71
C LEU A 74 -0.92 0.32 10.57
N ARG A 75 -1.41 -0.93 10.49
CA ARG A 75 -2.48 -1.47 11.36
C ARG A 75 -2.08 -1.41 12.84
N ARG A 76 -0.86 -1.83 13.19
CA ARG A 76 -0.34 -1.78 14.57
C ARG A 76 -0.20 -0.37 15.14
N LYS A 77 -0.15 0.65 14.29
CA LYS A 77 -0.08 2.06 14.68
C LYS A 77 -1.45 2.74 14.59
N GLU A 78 -2.52 1.96 14.45
CA GLU A 78 -3.90 2.45 14.34
C GLU A 78 -4.04 3.49 13.23
N ARG A 79 -3.28 3.34 12.13
CA ARG A 79 -3.37 4.22 10.95
C ARG A 79 -4.30 3.70 9.87
N VAL A 80 -4.56 2.40 9.89
CA VAL A 80 -5.39 1.69 8.92
C VAL A 80 -6.23 0.66 9.66
N GLU A 81 -7.53 0.65 9.41
CA GLU A 81 -8.47 -0.36 9.88
C GLU A 81 -9.27 -0.89 8.70
N ASN A 82 -9.45 -2.21 8.56
CA ASN A 82 -10.27 -2.80 7.49
C ASN A 82 -9.99 -2.27 6.06
N PHE A 83 -8.74 -1.96 5.73
CA PHE A 83 -8.32 -1.37 4.43
C PHE A 83 -8.78 0.07 4.18
N THR A 84 -9.26 0.77 5.19
CA THR A 84 -9.55 2.20 5.17
C THR A 84 -8.60 2.94 6.10
N LEU A 85 -8.43 4.24 5.87
CA LEU A 85 -7.74 5.09 6.85
C LEU A 85 -8.56 5.11 8.15
N SER A 86 -7.90 4.93 9.29
CA SER A 86 -8.54 5.08 10.60
C SER A 86 -8.93 6.54 10.85
N ASP A 87 -9.90 6.75 11.75
CA ASP A 87 -10.35 8.10 12.10
C ASP A 87 -9.22 8.93 12.71
N GLN A 88 -8.37 8.32 13.56
CA GLN A 88 -7.18 8.98 14.09
C GLN A 88 -6.21 9.44 13.00
N ALA A 89 -6.00 8.62 11.95
CA ALA A 89 -5.16 9.02 10.84
C ALA A 89 -5.75 10.18 10.04
N ARG A 90 -7.07 10.28 9.94
CA ARG A 90 -7.76 11.39 9.25
C ARG A 90 -7.63 12.69 10.03
N GLU A 91 -7.81 12.64 11.34
CA GLU A 91 -7.71 13.81 12.23
C GLU A 91 -6.29 14.39 12.29
N GLU A 92 -5.26 13.54 12.29
CA GLU A 92 -3.86 13.99 12.34
C GLU A 92 -3.27 14.41 10.98
N ALA A 93 -3.92 14.05 9.86
CA ALA A 93 -3.42 14.31 8.51
C ALA A 93 -3.93 15.62 7.88
N ILE A 94 -4.85 16.33 8.53
CA ILE A 94 -5.43 17.58 8.05
C ILE A 94 -5.09 18.69 9.06
N PRO A 95 -4.30 19.72 8.70
CA PRO A 95 -4.12 20.91 9.53
C PRO A 95 -5.40 21.72 9.68
#